data_AF-A0A133UK03-F1
#
_entry.id   AF-A0A133UK03-F1
#
_cell.length_a   1.000
_cell.length_b   1.000
_cell.length_c   1.000
_cell.angle_alpha   90.00
_cell.angle_beta   90.00
_cell.angle_gamma   90.00
#
_symmetry.space_group_name_H-M   'P 1'
#
loop_
_entity.id
_entity.type
_entity.pdbx_description
1 polymer ?
#
loop_
_entity_poly.entity_id
_entity_poly.type
_entity_poly.pdbx_seq_one_letter_code
_entity_poly.pdbx_strand_id
1 'polypeptide(L)' 'MENMVKPKERVPADIEEDKTAFIIYNEDKSWFLLRVETMDEAIAQAKSKGREPRYVVEEKLSTRVR' A
#
# COMPACT_ATOMS: atom_id res chain seq x y z
N MET A 1 -17.72 39.72 1.90
CA MET A 1 -17.96 38.46 1.19
C MET A 1 -16.98 37.45 1.77
N GLU A 2 -17.47 36.56 2.65
CA GLU A 2 -16.64 35.52 3.27
C GLU A 2 -16.31 34.45 2.22
N ASN A 3 -15.01 34.17 2.02
CA ASN A 3 -14.57 33.10 1.17
C ASN A 3 -14.82 31.76 1.88
N MET A 4 -15.96 31.12 1.58
CA MET A 4 -16.20 29.72 1.98
C MET A 4 -15.24 28.81 1.21
N VAL A 5 -14.13 28.44 1.85
CA VAL A 5 -13.28 27.34 1.40
C VAL A 5 -14.08 26.06 1.62
N LYS A 6 -14.55 25.44 0.53
CA LYS A 6 -15.21 24.15 0.60
C LYS A 6 -14.24 23.12 1.18
N PRO A 7 -14.62 22.36 2.22
CA PRO A 7 -13.76 21.31 2.75
C PRO A 7 -13.51 20.29 1.63
N LYS A 8 -12.22 19.99 1.40
CA LYS A 8 -11.78 18.97 0.46
C LYS A 8 -12.34 17.64 0.95
N GLU A 9 -13.38 17.17 0.28
CA GLU A 9 -14.03 15.89 0.54
C GLU A 9 -12.95 14.82 0.57
N ARG A 10 -12.68 14.26 1.76
CA ARG A 10 -11.80 13.11 1.88
C ARG A 10 -12.59 11.95 1.30
N VAL A 11 -12.31 11.63 0.04
CA VAL A 11 -12.75 10.38 -0.58
C VAL A 11 -12.36 9.28 0.41
N PRO A 12 -13.32 8.48 0.93
CA PRO A 12 -12.97 7.29 1.66
C PRO A 12 -12.02 6.52 0.75
N ALA A 13 -10.81 6.21 1.21
CA ALA A 13 -10.03 5.22 0.50
C ALA A 13 -10.93 3.98 0.53
N ASP A 14 -11.48 3.60 -0.62
CA ASP A 14 -12.04 2.28 -0.81
C ASP A 14 -10.93 1.36 -0.33
N ILE A 15 -11.09 0.85 0.89
CA ILE A 15 -10.25 -0.23 1.37
C ILE A 15 -10.70 -1.33 0.42
N GLU A 16 -9.95 -1.51 -0.66
CA GLU A 16 -10.16 -2.59 -1.61
C GLU A 16 -9.95 -3.88 -0.80
N GLU A 17 -10.99 -4.31 -0.09
CA GLU A 17 -11.00 -5.49 0.78
C GLU A 17 -10.66 -6.73 -0.04
N ASP A 18 -10.89 -6.68 -1.35
CA ASP A 18 -10.59 -7.73 -2.32
C ASP A 18 -9.10 -7.82 -2.69
N LYS A 19 -8.27 -6.84 -2.32
CA LYS A 19 -6.83 -6.87 -2.65
C LYS A 19 -5.99 -7.47 -1.53
N THR A 20 -5.14 -8.41 -1.94
CA THR A 20 -4.16 -9.05 -1.08
C THR A 20 -3.11 -8.05 -0.63
N ALA A 21 -2.76 -8.08 0.65
CA ALA A 21 -1.71 -7.23 1.19
C ALA A 21 -0.35 -7.92 1.03
N PHE A 22 0.63 -7.17 0.55
CA PHE A 22 2.01 -7.59 0.37
C PHE A 22 2.94 -6.68 1.17
N ILE A 23 3.80 -7.30 1.97
CA ILE A 23 4.88 -6.64 2.68
C ILE A 23 6.14 -6.73 1.81
N ILE A 24 6.73 -5.57 1.50
CA ILE A 24 7.94 -5.47 0.71
C ILE A 24 9.09 -5.04 1.61
N TYR A 25 10.17 -5.82 1.58
CA TYR A 25 11.45 -5.48 2.18
C TYR A 25 12.45 -5.09 1.10
N ASN A 26 13.01 -3.89 1.19
CA ASN A 26 13.94 -3.36 0.19
C ASN A 26 15.41 -3.53 0.59
N GLU A 27 16.32 -3.29 -0.35
CA GLU A 27 17.77 -3.31 -0.09
C GLU A 27 18.22 -2.30 0.97
N ASP A 28 17.62 -1.11 0.99
CA ASP A 28 17.85 -0.06 2.02
C ASP A 28 17.32 -0.43 3.42
N LYS A 29 16.83 -1.67 3.58
CA LYS A 29 16.23 -2.24 4.79
C LYS A 29 14.90 -1.59 5.21
N SER A 30 14.29 -0.79 4.33
CA SER A 30 12.94 -0.25 4.55
C SER A 30 11.86 -1.29 4.28
N TRP A 31 10.72 -1.12 4.95
CA TRP A 31 9.54 -1.97 4.85
C TRP A 31 8.34 -1.15 4.37
N PHE A 32 7.56 -1.68 3.43
CA PHE A 32 6.30 -1.06 2.99
C PHE A 32 5.20 -2.10 2.81
N LEU A 33 3.95 -1.67 2.99
CA LEU A 33 2.76 -2.45 2.74
C LEU A 33 2.09 -1.94 1.45
N LEU A 34 1.79 -2.84 0.52
CA LEU A 34 0.96 -2.57 -0.65
C LEU A 34 -0.25 -3.49 -0.66
N ARG A 35 -1.38 -3.02 -1.19
CA ARG A 35 -2.54 -3.87 -1.49
C ARG A 35 -2.71 -3.92 -3.01
N VAL A 36 -2.56 -5.11 -3.57
CA VAL A 36 -2.56 -5.37 -5.01
C VAL A 36 -3.12 -6.77 -5.27
N GLU A 37 -3.46 -7.07 -6.51
CA GLU A 37 -4.07 -8.37 -6.83
C GLU A 37 -3.03 -9.49 -6.81
N THR A 38 -1.78 -9.18 -7.19
CA THR A 38 -0.73 -10.19 -7.37
C THR A 38 0.62 -9.74 -6.83
N MET A 39 1.49 -10.73 -6.55
CA MET A 39 2.87 -10.45 -6.14
C MET A 39 3.67 -9.71 -7.20
N ASP A 40 3.47 -10.05 -8.49
CA ASP A 40 4.15 -9.37 -9.60
C ASP A 40 3.76 -7.90 -9.70
N GLU A 41 2.49 -7.59 -9.46
CA GLU A 41 2.02 -6.21 -9.36
C GLU A 41 2.67 -5.48 -8.17
N ALA A 42 2.82 -6.15 -7.02
CA ALA A 42 3.51 -5.57 -5.86
C ALA A 42 4.96 -5.18 -6.20
N ILE A 43 5.68 -6.08 -6.88
CA ILE A 43 7.06 -5.85 -7.32
C ILE A 43 7.12 -4.68 -8.32
N ALA A 44 6.23 -4.68 -9.32
CA ALA A 44 6.19 -3.64 -10.34
C ALA A 44 5.90 -2.25 -9.75
N GLN A 45 4.91 -2.15 -8.85
CA GLN A 45 4.58 -0.90 -8.18
C GLN A 45 5.69 -0.42 -7.22
N ALA A 46 6.40 -1.35 -6.56
CA ALA A 46 7.52 -0.98 -5.71
C ALA A 46 8.67 -0.36 -6.54
N LYS A 47 9.02 -1.00 -7.66
CA LYS A 47 10.04 -0.51 -8.59
C LYS A 47 9.66 0.83 -9.22
N SER A 48 8.39 1.02 -9.60
CA SER A 48 7.93 2.31 -10.16
C SER A 48 8.01 3.47 -9.17
N LYS A 49 8.01 3.17 -7.86
CA LYS A 49 8.25 4.13 -6.76
C LYS A 49 9.73 4.33 -6.43
N GLY A 50 10.65 3.85 -7.28
CA GLY A 50 12.10 3.98 -7.10
C GLY A 50 12.64 3.11 -5.95
N ARG A 51 11.96 2.01 -5.62
CA ARG A 51 12.43 1.06 -4.62
C ARG A 51 13.14 -0.12 -5.27
N GLU A 52 13.97 -0.80 -4.48
CA GLU A 52 14.68 -2.02 -4.88
C GLU A 52 14.24 -3.18 -3.96
N PRO A 53 13.13 -3.88 -4.31
CA PRO A 53 12.61 -4.98 -3.51
C PRO A 53 13.59 -6.14 -3.44
N ARG A 54 13.89 -6.60 -2.22
CA ARG A 54 14.71 -7.79 -1.96
C ARG A 54 13.87 -9.00 -1.58
N TYR A 55 12.83 -8.79 -0.78
CA TYR A 55 11.84 -9.82 -0.44
C TYR A 55 10.42 -9.26 -0.55
N VAL A 56 9.50 -10.10 -0.98
CA VAL A 56 8.06 -9.79 -1.00
C VAL A 56 7.34 -10.93 -0.27
N VAL A 57 6.53 -10.55 0.71
CA VAL A 57 5.77 -11.48 1.55
C VAL A 57 4.29 -11.21 1.35
N GLU A 58 3.55 -12.24 0.94
CA GLU A 58 2.10 -12.20 0.86
C GLU A 58 1.49 -12.39 2.26
N GLU A 59 0.69 -11.44 2.72
CA GLU A 59 0.00 -11.52 4.01
C GLU A 59 -1.20 -12.47 3.92
N LYS A 60 -1.01 -13.75 4.24
CA LYS A 60 -2.10 -14.75 4.27
C LYS A 60 -2.71 -14.99 5.64
N LEU A 61 -1.95 -14.75 6.72
CA LEU A 61 -2.32 -15.08 8.09
C LEU A 61 -1.87 -13.95 9.01
N SER A 62 -2.64 -12.87 9.05
CA SER A 62 -2.41 -11.81 10.03
C SER A 62 -3.45 -11.81 11.12
N THR A 63 -2.99 -11.59 12.35
CA THR A 63 -3.85 -11.34 13.51
C THR A 63 -3.78 -9.86 13.80
N ARG A 64 -4.93 -9.17 13.68
CA ARG A 64 -5.04 -7.77 14.08
C ARG A 64 -4.95 -7.69 15.60
N VAL A 65 -3.86 -7.10 16.10
CA VAL A 65 -3.72 -6.77 17.53
C VAL A 65 -4.42 -5.44 17.80
N ARG A 66 -5.24 -5.38 18.86
CA ARG A 66 -5.96 -4.18 19.30
C ARG A 66 -5.21 -3.50 20.44
#